data_AF-A0A8S1JA44-F1
#
_entry.id   AF-A0A8S1JA44-F1
#
_cell.length_a   1.000
_cell.length_b   1.000
_cell.length_c   1.000
_cell.angle_alpha   90.00
_cell.angle_beta   90.00
_cell.angle_gamma   90.00
#
_symmetry.space_group_name_H-M   'P 1'
#
loop_
_entity.id
_entity.type
_entity.pdbx_description
1 polymer ?
#
loop_
_entity_poly.entity_id
_entity_poly.type
_entity_poly.pdbx_seq_one_letter_code
_entity_poly.pdbx_strand_id
1 'polypeptide(L)'
;MPLLSIPWNAKTGLAVAVGSGVLTCLLGWLAGPMAPIINDVSTDLENPPAFTTVQVGELSAAFKALIRAHYPDLQPQVFDSKDVPKVFETAVRVAKAQRRWTVVKEDAAAGTVEGYSVTQLMRFKDDWVVRVAELRGGGAVVDMRSRSRLGKGDLGANAARIRTFLAALKGELEAE
;
A
#
# COMPACT_ATOMS: atom_id res chain seq x y z
N MET A 1 11.50 -55.13 -51.94
CA MET A 1 12.52 -54.08 -52.15
C MET A 1 12.22 -52.94 -51.18
N PRO A 2 13.16 -52.59 -50.27
CA PRO A 2 12.92 -51.55 -49.27
C PRO A 2 13.25 -50.16 -49.84
N LEU A 3 12.53 -49.14 -49.42
CA LEU A 3 12.99 -47.75 -49.48
C LEU A 3 12.73 -47.10 -48.12
N LEU A 4 13.81 -46.88 -47.37
CA LEU A 4 13.91 -45.94 -46.27
C LEU A 4 13.82 -44.50 -46.79
N SER A 5 13.14 -43.60 -46.06
CA SER A 5 13.72 -42.31 -45.61
C SER A 5 12.74 -41.57 -44.68
N ILE A 6 13.06 -41.51 -43.37
CA ILE A 6 13.50 -40.34 -42.56
C ILE A 6 12.36 -39.36 -42.15
N PRO A 7 12.17 -39.09 -40.84
CA PRO A 7 11.00 -38.38 -40.31
C PRO A 7 11.13 -36.85 -40.38
N TRP A 8 10.01 -36.16 -40.56
CA TRP A 8 9.93 -34.71 -40.46
C TRP A 8 9.56 -34.28 -39.02
N ASN A 9 10.53 -33.71 -38.30
CA ASN A 9 10.30 -32.99 -37.05
C ASN A 9 9.63 -31.64 -37.36
N ALA A 10 8.39 -31.44 -36.93
CA ALA A 10 7.72 -30.15 -36.94
C ALA A 10 7.41 -29.68 -35.51
N LYS A 11 8.38 -28.96 -34.95
CA LYS A 11 8.25 -27.68 -34.23
C LYS A 11 7.07 -27.53 -33.24
N THR A 12 7.42 -27.69 -31.96
CA THR A 12 7.10 -26.79 -30.83
C THR A 12 6.10 -25.66 -31.11
N GLY A 13 4.89 -25.78 -30.57
CA GLY A 13 3.96 -24.68 -30.30
C GLY A 13 3.68 -24.62 -28.80
N LEU A 14 4.62 -24.11 -28.01
CA LEU A 14 4.36 -23.79 -26.60
C LEU A 14 3.58 -22.46 -26.58
N ALA A 15 2.26 -22.54 -26.48
CA ALA A 15 1.44 -21.38 -26.19
C ALA A 15 1.80 -20.86 -24.79
N VAL A 16 2.50 -19.73 -24.74
CA VAL A 16 2.75 -18.99 -23.50
C VAL A 16 1.41 -18.39 -23.06
N ALA A 17 0.72 -19.09 -22.17
CA ALA A 17 -0.42 -18.55 -21.44
C ALA A 17 0.09 -17.59 -20.36
N VAL A 18 0.47 -16.37 -20.77
CA VAL A 18 0.76 -15.27 -19.85
C VAL A 18 -0.15 -14.12 -20.25
N GLY A 19 -1.17 -13.84 -19.44
CA GLY A 19 -1.91 -12.59 -19.62
C GLY A 19 -3.31 -12.50 -19.02
N SER A 20 -3.92 -13.56 -18.49
CA SER A 20 -5.28 -13.42 -17.94
C SER A 20 -5.30 -12.70 -16.58
N GLY A 21 -4.43 -13.08 -15.63
CA GLY A 21 -4.43 -12.51 -14.28
C GLY A 21 -4.07 -11.02 -14.20
N VAL A 22 -3.14 -10.56 -15.05
CA VAL A 22 -2.76 -9.13 -15.13
C VAL A 22 -3.85 -8.30 -15.81
N LEU A 23 -4.53 -8.87 -16.82
CA LEU A 23 -5.62 -8.21 -17.52
C LEU A 23 -6.88 -8.12 -16.66
N THR A 24 -7.19 -9.13 -15.83
CA THR A 24 -8.33 -9.04 -14.88
C THR A 24 -8.10 -8.01 -13.78
N CYS A 25 -6.87 -7.87 -13.27
CA CYS A 25 -6.56 -6.80 -12.31
C CYS A 25 -6.59 -5.40 -12.95
N LEU A 26 -6.21 -5.26 -14.22
CA LEU A 26 -6.30 -4.00 -14.98
C LEU A 26 -7.73 -3.65 -15.40
N LEU A 27 -8.56 -4.63 -15.76
CA LEU A 27 -9.96 -4.43 -16.16
C LEU A 27 -10.89 -4.16 -14.96
N GLY A 28 -10.63 -4.78 -13.80
CA GLY A 28 -11.34 -4.44 -12.57
C GLY A 28 -11.13 -2.99 -12.13
N TRP A 29 -9.99 -2.39 -12.49
CA TRP A 29 -9.67 -0.98 -12.26
C TRP A 29 -10.42 -0.02 -13.20
N LEU A 30 -10.84 -0.49 -14.38
CA LEU A 30 -11.56 0.30 -15.38
C LEU A 30 -13.09 0.22 -15.23
N ALA A 31 -13.61 -0.81 -14.54
CA ALA A 31 -15.05 -1.05 -14.40
C ALA A 31 -15.65 -0.62 -13.05
N GLY A 32 -14.84 -0.10 -12.13
CA GLY A 32 -15.31 0.47 -10.86
C GLY A 32 -15.82 1.91 -11.02
N PRO A 33 -16.59 2.45 -10.05
CA PRO A 33 -16.88 3.88 -10.01
C PRO A 33 -15.56 4.65 -10.07
N MET A 34 -15.51 5.74 -10.87
CA MET A 34 -14.28 6.52 -11.01
C MET A 34 -13.75 6.91 -9.64
N ALA A 35 -12.49 6.59 -9.37
CA ALA A 35 -11.84 6.95 -8.11
C ALA A 35 -12.00 8.46 -7.87
N PRO A 36 -12.32 8.89 -6.64
CA PRO A 36 -12.44 10.31 -6.34
C PRO A 36 -11.11 11.02 -6.63
N ILE A 37 -11.20 12.29 -7.03
CA ILE A 37 -10.01 13.13 -7.26
C ILE A 37 -9.40 13.51 -5.90
N ILE A 38 -8.62 12.58 -5.34
CA ILE A 38 -7.89 12.69 -4.09
C ILE A 38 -6.47 12.19 -4.32
N ASN A 39 -5.50 12.84 -3.71
CA ASN A 39 -4.10 12.43 -3.77
C ASN A 39 -3.43 12.37 -2.40
N ASP A 40 -4.20 12.49 -1.31
CA ASP A 40 -3.73 12.45 0.07
C ASP A 40 -4.80 11.76 0.90
N VAL A 41 -4.47 10.58 1.43
CA VAL A 41 -5.39 9.68 2.13
C VAL A 41 -4.80 9.36 3.49
N SER A 42 -5.61 9.46 4.53
CA SER A 42 -5.26 9.02 5.87
C SER A 42 -6.34 8.14 6.45
N THR A 43 -5.93 7.28 7.37
CA THR A 43 -6.82 6.41 8.17
C THR A 43 -7.36 7.14 9.40
N ASP A 44 -6.56 8.01 10.05
CA ASP A 44 -7.05 8.92 11.08
C ASP A 44 -7.35 10.29 10.45
N LEU A 45 -8.62 10.64 10.34
CA LEU A 45 -9.05 11.91 9.76
C LEU A 45 -9.06 13.06 10.76
N GLU A 46 -9.09 12.77 12.06
CA GLU A 46 -9.13 13.78 13.11
C GLU A 46 -7.71 14.21 13.49
N ASN A 47 -6.79 13.25 13.61
CA ASN A 47 -5.38 13.48 13.87
C ASN A 47 -4.49 12.69 12.88
N PRO A 48 -4.45 13.08 11.59
CA PRO A 48 -3.66 12.37 10.59
C PRO A 48 -2.18 12.31 10.97
N PRO A 49 -1.49 11.18 10.72
CA PRO A 49 -0.03 11.11 10.86
C PRO A 49 0.66 12.22 10.07
N ALA A 50 1.54 12.95 10.76
CA ALA A 50 2.32 14.02 10.18
C ALA A 50 3.58 13.47 9.51
N PHE A 51 4.00 14.10 8.43
CA PHE A 51 5.29 13.85 7.81
C PHE A 51 6.34 14.75 8.46
N THR A 52 7.49 14.18 8.84
CA THR A 52 8.63 14.95 9.37
C THR A 52 9.75 15.09 8.36
N THR A 53 9.78 14.24 7.33
CA THR A 53 10.83 14.23 6.29
C THR A 53 10.48 15.04 5.04
N VAL A 54 9.22 15.44 4.90
CA VAL A 54 8.72 16.30 3.82
C VAL A 54 7.74 17.32 4.39
N GLN A 55 7.80 18.56 3.88
CA GLN A 55 6.86 19.59 4.32
C GLN A 55 5.52 19.40 3.62
N VAL A 56 4.53 18.92 4.37
CA VAL A 56 3.16 18.67 3.91
C VAL A 56 2.21 19.39 4.85
N GLY A 57 1.22 20.08 4.28
CA GLY A 57 0.19 20.75 5.05
C GLY A 57 -0.81 19.78 5.69
N GLU A 58 -1.74 20.38 6.43
CA GLU A 58 -2.89 19.68 6.99
C GLU A 58 -3.69 18.92 5.93
N LEU A 59 -4.27 17.78 6.32
CA LEU A 59 -5.19 17.04 5.45
C LEU A 59 -6.43 17.90 5.19
N SER A 60 -6.69 18.23 3.93
CA SER A 60 -7.76 19.18 3.57
C SER A 60 -9.14 18.67 4.01
N ALA A 61 -10.03 19.57 4.43
CA ALA A 61 -11.41 19.22 4.80
C ALA A 61 -12.18 18.55 3.65
N ALA A 62 -11.94 18.98 2.41
CA ALA A 62 -12.51 18.37 1.22
C ALA A 62 -12.04 16.91 1.05
N PHE A 63 -10.75 16.63 1.27
CA PHE A 63 -10.25 15.26 1.23
C PHE A 63 -10.79 14.43 2.39
N LYS A 64 -10.89 14.96 3.61
CA LYS A 64 -11.54 14.25 4.73
C LYS A 64 -12.96 13.82 4.36
N ALA A 65 -13.76 14.72 3.78
CA ALA A 65 -15.12 14.39 3.32
C ALA A 65 -15.14 13.29 2.24
N LEU A 66 -14.27 13.39 1.24
CA LEU A 66 -14.18 12.37 0.18
C LEU A 66 -13.67 11.03 0.71
N ILE A 67 -12.72 10.99 1.64
CA ILE A 67 -12.24 9.75 2.26
C ILE A 67 -13.37 9.08 3.03
N ARG A 68 -14.14 9.84 3.84
CA ARG A 68 -15.31 9.29 4.56
C ARG A 68 -16.34 8.68 3.61
N ALA A 69 -16.57 9.32 2.46
CA ALA A 69 -17.57 8.85 1.49
C ALA A 69 -17.12 7.64 0.67
N HIS A 70 -15.85 7.60 0.25
CA HIS A 70 -15.37 6.62 -0.73
C HIS A 70 -14.50 5.50 -0.13
N TYR A 71 -13.91 5.73 1.04
CA TYR A 71 -13.00 4.81 1.70
C TYR A 71 -13.34 4.65 3.21
N PRO A 72 -14.60 4.35 3.57
CA PRO A 72 -15.01 4.25 4.98
C PRO A 72 -14.26 3.14 5.73
N ASP A 73 -13.74 2.15 5.00
CA ASP A 73 -12.94 1.04 5.52
C ASP A 73 -11.53 1.46 5.98
N LEU A 74 -11.02 2.60 5.53
CA LEU A 74 -9.69 3.09 5.92
C LEU A 74 -9.78 3.79 7.28
N GLN A 75 -9.65 3.00 8.34
CA GLN A 75 -9.61 3.44 9.72
C GLN A 75 -8.30 3.00 10.39
N PRO A 76 -7.89 3.62 11.52
CA PRO A 76 -6.79 3.10 12.33
C PRO A 76 -7.07 1.64 12.71
N GLN A 77 -6.04 0.80 12.66
CA GLN A 77 -6.14 -0.60 13.05
C GLN A 77 -5.68 -0.80 14.48
N VAL A 78 -6.51 -1.50 15.25
CA VAL A 78 -6.22 -1.89 16.62
C VAL A 78 -5.69 -3.31 16.63
N PHE A 79 -4.62 -3.51 17.40
CA PHE A 79 -4.02 -4.81 17.66
C PHE A 79 -3.99 -5.05 19.17
N ASP A 80 -4.35 -6.27 19.60
CA ASP A 80 -4.39 -6.64 21.02
C ASP A 80 -2.98 -6.79 21.65
N SER A 81 -1.92 -6.76 20.84
CA SER A 81 -0.54 -6.85 21.31
C SER A 81 -0.20 -5.68 22.24
N LYS A 82 0.18 -6.01 23.48
CA LYS A 82 0.68 -5.04 24.47
C LYS A 82 2.15 -4.66 24.27
N ASP A 83 2.84 -5.37 23.40
CA ASP A 83 4.23 -5.07 23.03
C ASP A 83 4.25 -4.09 21.85
N VAL A 84 4.02 -2.80 22.16
CA VAL A 84 4.01 -1.72 21.17
C VAL A 84 5.35 -1.58 20.42
N PRO A 85 6.52 -1.68 21.07
CA PRO A 85 7.81 -1.71 20.37
C PRO A 85 7.88 -2.82 19.32
N LYS A 86 7.41 -4.03 19.65
CA LYS A 86 7.37 -5.14 18.69
C LYS A 86 6.44 -4.86 17.51
N VAL A 87 5.26 -4.27 17.76
CA VAL A 87 4.33 -3.85 16.68
C VAL A 87 5.02 -2.84 15.76
N PHE A 88 5.77 -1.90 16.31
CA PHE A 88 6.55 -0.93 15.53
C PHE A 88 7.65 -1.60 14.71
N GLU A 89 8.43 -2.50 15.30
CA GLU A 89 9.46 -3.27 14.59
C GLU A 89 8.87 -4.09 13.42
N THR A 90 7.72 -4.73 13.63
CA THR A 90 7.00 -5.45 12.58
C THR A 90 6.51 -4.49 11.49
N ALA A 91 5.97 -3.32 11.84
CA ALA A 91 5.57 -2.30 10.86
C ALA A 91 6.75 -1.84 9.99
N VAL A 92 7.93 -1.63 10.59
CA VAL A 92 9.18 -1.31 9.86
C VAL A 92 9.59 -2.46 8.93
N ARG A 93 9.56 -3.71 9.42
CA ARG A 93 9.89 -4.90 8.63
C ARG A 93 8.97 -5.03 7.40
N VAL A 94 7.67 -4.87 7.61
CA VAL A 94 6.65 -4.90 6.55
C VAL A 94 6.90 -3.78 5.54
N ALA A 95 7.21 -2.56 5.98
CA ALA A 95 7.49 -1.44 5.10
C ALA A 95 8.73 -1.70 4.23
N LYS A 96 9.81 -2.26 4.81
CA LYS A 96 11.03 -2.63 4.08
C LYS A 96 10.83 -3.77 3.08
N ALA A 97 9.89 -4.68 3.36
CA ALA A 97 9.54 -5.77 2.46
C ALA A 97 8.68 -5.32 1.26
N GLN A 98 8.06 -4.14 1.31
CA GLN A 98 7.25 -3.63 0.21
C GLN A 98 8.12 -3.31 -1.01
N ARG A 99 7.74 -3.88 -2.16
CA ARG A 99 8.44 -3.60 -3.42
C ARG A 99 8.32 -2.11 -3.75
N ARG A 100 9.45 -1.51 -4.11
CA ARG A 100 9.54 -0.12 -4.63
C ARG A 100 9.16 0.94 -3.59
N TRP A 101 9.14 0.54 -2.32
CA TRP A 101 9.16 1.46 -1.20
C TRP A 101 10.61 1.75 -0.83
N THR A 102 10.82 2.92 -0.25
CA THR A 102 12.08 3.32 0.35
C THR A 102 11.75 3.95 1.69
N VAL A 103 12.22 3.31 2.76
CA VAL A 103 12.16 3.88 4.11
C VAL A 103 13.21 4.99 4.20
N VAL A 104 12.80 6.17 4.64
CA VAL A 104 13.70 7.33 4.78
C VAL A 104 13.97 7.69 6.24
N LYS A 105 13.05 7.35 7.14
CA LYS A 105 13.21 7.58 8.58
C LYS A 105 12.45 6.53 9.38
N GLU A 106 13.11 6.05 10.43
CA GLU A 106 12.54 5.20 11.49
C GLU A 106 12.75 5.95 12.80
N ASP A 107 11.67 6.29 13.49
CA ASP A 107 11.67 7.03 14.74
C ASP A 107 10.91 6.22 15.79
N ALA A 108 11.61 5.29 16.43
CA ALA A 108 11.01 4.39 17.42
C ALA A 108 10.48 5.15 18.64
N ALA A 109 11.10 6.29 19.00
CA ALA A 109 10.65 7.11 20.12
C ALA A 109 9.31 7.79 19.81
N ALA A 110 9.12 8.27 18.57
CA ALA A 110 7.85 8.83 18.12
C ALA A 110 6.84 7.76 17.64
N GLY A 111 7.26 6.50 17.50
CA GLY A 111 6.46 5.43 16.93
C GLY A 111 6.18 5.61 15.44
N THR A 112 7.02 6.33 14.69
CA THR A 112 6.77 6.65 13.27
C THR A 112 7.81 6.06 12.33
N VAL A 113 7.36 5.53 11.20
CA VAL A 113 8.21 5.16 10.07
C VAL A 113 7.71 5.85 8.80
N GLU A 114 8.62 6.48 8.08
CA GLU A 114 8.31 7.31 6.91
C GLU A 114 9.10 6.84 5.69
N GLY A 115 8.54 7.09 4.52
CA GLY A 115 9.19 6.78 3.26
C GLY A 115 8.44 7.30 2.06
N TYR A 116 8.88 6.84 0.90
CA TYR A 116 8.15 7.03 -0.34
C TYR A 116 8.05 5.72 -1.11
N SER A 117 7.06 5.63 -1.98
CA SER A 117 6.92 4.58 -2.98
C SER A 117 7.01 5.19 -4.37
N VAL A 118 7.54 4.45 -5.33
CA VAL A 118 7.57 4.87 -6.74
C VAL A 118 6.46 4.13 -7.47
N THR A 119 5.67 4.77 -8.35
CA THR A 119 4.63 4.11 -9.16
C THR A 119 5.19 3.50 -10.46
N GLN A 120 4.62 2.38 -10.95
CA GLN A 120 5.31 1.50 -11.90
C GLN A 120 5.48 2.12 -13.28
N LEU A 121 4.42 2.73 -13.79
CA LEU A 121 4.36 3.23 -15.16
C LEU A 121 4.93 4.65 -15.27
N MET A 122 4.53 5.54 -14.36
CA MET A 122 4.85 6.97 -14.45
C MET A 122 6.00 7.41 -13.54
N ARG A 123 6.53 6.51 -12.70
CA ARG A 123 7.60 6.78 -11.73
C ARG A 123 7.33 7.95 -10.78
N PHE A 124 6.05 8.27 -10.54
CA PHE A 124 5.69 9.26 -9.53
C PHE A 124 6.05 8.76 -8.14
N LYS A 125 6.51 9.69 -7.30
CA LYS A 125 6.80 9.42 -5.89
C LYS A 125 5.57 9.77 -5.07
N ASP A 126 5.19 8.83 -4.22
CA ASP A 126 4.14 9.01 -3.23
C ASP A 126 4.73 8.80 -1.84
N ASP A 127 4.61 9.81 -0.98
CA ASP A 127 5.08 9.77 0.39
C ASP A 127 4.10 9.00 1.27
N TRP A 128 4.63 8.27 2.24
CA TRP A 128 3.83 7.56 3.22
C TRP A 128 4.46 7.68 4.61
N VAL A 129 3.60 7.66 5.62
CA VAL A 129 3.98 7.62 7.03
C VAL A 129 3.05 6.64 7.72
N VAL A 130 3.62 5.80 8.57
CA VAL A 130 2.92 4.91 9.48
C VAL A 130 3.26 5.35 10.88
N ARG A 131 2.24 5.47 11.74
CA ARG A 131 2.40 5.74 13.17
C ARG A 131 1.81 4.59 13.95
N VAL A 132 2.57 4.15 14.95
CA VAL A 132 2.22 3.12 15.92
C VAL A 132 2.19 3.79 17.27
N ALA A 133 1.07 3.68 17.97
CA ALA A 133 0.89 4.25 19.30
C ALA A 133 0.26 3.23 20.25
N GLU A 134 0.43 3.44 21.54
CA GLU A 134 -0.29 2.68 22.55
C GLU A 134 -1.78 3.04 22.52
N LEU A 135 -2.64 2.02 22.51
CA LEU A 135 -4.08 2.22 22.66
C LEU A 135 -4.43 2.39 24.14
N ARG A 136 -5.28 3.39 24.45
CA ARG A 136 -5.78 3.57 25.81
C ARG A 136 -6.52 2.31 26.27
N GLY A 137 -6.03 1.70 27.35
CA GLY A 137 -6.57 0.44 27.87
C GLY A 137 -5.76 -0.80 27.49
N GLY A 138 -4.67 -0.62 26.74
CA GLY A 138 -3.76 -1.66 26.31
C GLY A 138 -3.97 -2.03 24.84
N GLY A 139 -2.92 -2.58 24.23
CA GLY A 139 -2.86 -2.84 22.80
C GLY A 139 -2.11 -1.74 22.05
N ALA A 140 -2.00 -1.91 20.74
CA ALA A 140 -1.42 -0.93 19.83
C ALA A 140 -2.48 -0.44 18.83
N VAL A 141 -2.41 0.83 18.48
CA VAL A 141 -3.12 1.39 17.34
C VAL A 141 -2.11 1.77 16.26
N VAL A 142 -2.40 1.37 15.02
CA VAL A 142 -1.60 1.69 13.85
C VAL A 142 -2.45 2.46 12.87
N ASP A 143 -1.98 3.65 12.52
CA ASP A 143 -2.56 4.48 11.48
C ASP A 143 -1.49 4.90 10.47
N MET A 144 -1.97 5.36 9.33
CA MET A 144 -1.16 5.61 8.15
C MET A 144 -1.72 6.81 7.36
N ARG A 145 -0.81 7.59 6.78
CA ARG A 145 -1.11 8.60 5.75
C ARG A 145 -0.25 8.35 4.52
N SER A 146 -0.84 8.56 3.35
CA SER A 146 -0.28 8.16 2.06
C SER A 146 -0.69 9.20 1.02
N ARG A 147 0.29 9.84 0.37
CA ARG A 147 0.07 11.04 -0.45
C ARG A 147 0.95 11.06 -1.69
N SER A 148 0.39 11.44 -2.83
CA SER A 148 1.13 11.71 -4.05
C SER A 148 1.77 13.09 -4.05
N ARG A 149 3.04 13.18 -4.50
CA ARG A 149 3.74 14.46 -4.64
C ARG A 149 3.25 15.30 -5.81
N LEU A 150 2.65 14.65 -6.82
CA LEU A 150 2.21 15.27 -8.07
C LEU A 150 0.76 14.87 -8.39
N GLY A 151 0.06 15.74 -9.12
CA GLY A 151 -1.33 15.53 -9.55
C GLY A 151 -2.36 15.92 -8.50
N LYS A 152 -3.64 16.02 -8.90
CA LYS A 152 -4.78 16.29 -8.00
C LYS A 152 -5.49 15.02 -7.53
N GLY A 153 -5.30 13.92 -8.25
CA GLY A 153 -5.87 12.61 -7.98
C GLY A 153 -4.82 11.52 -8.22
N ASP A 154 -4.98 10.39 -7.55
CA ASP A 154 -4.04 9.26 -7.58
C ASP A 154 -4.67 7.96 -8.14
N LEU A 155 -5.92 8.05 -8.61
CA LEU A 155 -6.73 6.92 -9.10
C LEU A 155 -6.88 5.79 -8.06
N GLY A 156 -6.83 6.11 -6.76
CA GLY A 156 -6.96 5.16 -5.65
C GLY A 156 -5.64 4.50 -5.23
N ALA A 157 -4.49 4.93 -5.78
CA ALA A 157 -3.20 4.33 -5.46
C ALA A 157 -2.82 4.44 -3.97
N ASN A 158 -3.05 5.60 -3.33
CA ASN A 158 -2.73 5.80 -1.91
C ASN A 158 -3.63 4.95 -1.00
N ALA A 159 -4.92 4.83 -1.34
CA ALA A 159 -5.87 3.98 -0.63
C ALA A 159 -5.49 2.49 -0.74
N ALA A 160 -5.16 2.03 -1.96
CA ALA A 160 -4.68 0.67 -2.17
C ALA A 160 -3.38 0.37 -1.41
N ARG A 161 -2.46 1.33 -1.37
CA ARG A 161 -1.21 1.22 -0.60
C ARG A 161 -1.45 0.99 0.89
N ILE A 162 -2.35 1.79 1.48
CA ILE A 162 -2.73 1.67 2.89
C ILE A 162 -3.29 0.27 3.17
N ARG A 163 -4.25 -0.20 2.36
CA ARG A 163 -4.85 -1.53 2.52
C ARG A 163 -3.82 -2.64 2.47
N THR A 164 -2.95 -2.62 1.46
CA THR A 164 -1.91 -3.64 1.29
C THR A 164 -0.95 -3.68 2.46
N PHE A 165 -0.50 -2.50 2.93
CA PHE A 165 0.40 -2.41 4.07
C PHE A 165 -0.24 -2.96 5.35
N LEU A 166 -1.45 -2.49 5.68
CA LEU A 166 -2.13 -2.88 6.90
C LEU A 166 -2.51 -4.37 6.90
N ALA A 167 -2.91 -4.92 5.74
CA ALA A 167 -3.18 -6.36 5.60
C ALA A 167 -1.91 -7.20 5.82
N ALA A 168 -0.77 -6.76 5.27
CA ALA A 168 0.51 -7.44 5.49
C ALA A 168 0.96 -7.35 6.97
N LEU A 169 0.81 -6.18 7.60
CA LEU A 169 1.11 -6.00 9.02
C LEU A 169 0.25 -6.91 9.90
N LYS A 170 -1.06 -6.96 9.64
CA LYS A 170 -1.96 -7.86 10.34
C LYS A 170 -1.53 -9.31 10.20
N GLY A 171 -1.23 -9.77 8.98
CA GLY A 171 -0.78 -11.14 8.74
C GLY A 171 0.50 -11.51 9.50
N GLU A 172 1.48 -10.59 9.57
CA GLU A 172 2.72 -10.81 10.32
C GLU A 172 2.48 -10.86 11.84
N LEU A 173 1.61 -10.00 12.38
CA LEU A 173 1.31 -9.97 13.82
C LEU A 173 0.43 -11.15 14.27
N GLU A 174 -0.37 -11.73 13.39
CA GLU A 174 -1.20 -12.92 13.68
C GLU A 174 -0.41 -14.24 13.52
N ALA A 175 0.70 -14.24 12.78
CA ALA A 175 1.52 -15.43 12.55
C ALA A 175 2.55 -15.70 13.66
N GLU A 176 2.73 -14.75 14.58
CA GLU A 176 3.67 -14.82 15.71
C GLU A 176 2.98 -15.25 17.01
#